data_AF-X6NWB8-F1
#
_entry.id   AF-X6NWB8-F1
#
_cell.length_a   1.000
_cell.length_b   1.000
_cell.length_c   1.000
_cell.angle_alpha   90.00
_cell.angle_beta   90.00
_cell.angle_gamma   90.00
#
_symmetry.space_group_name_H-M   'P 1'
#
loop_
_entity.id
_entity.type
_entity.pdbx_description
1 polymer ?
#
loop_
_entity_poly.entity_id
_entity_poly.type
_entity_poly.pdbx_seq_one_letter_code
_entity_poly.pdbx_strand_id
1 'polypeptide(L)'
;MNKAWFLFGILRWFGFESSNEKQWINKAEEASIKRRKQIQANKTESKALQEKYINEMQTKNKDQLKEKLIDEMLTECTYTFFFKKKKECIFFKFFDLFLQKKKKKITPTAQIICTFGKERNSNALNIVLYGATGDGDTSKSVTSKIEKFFIPEGLYKYPVSLLDQPGVFESSESDAKNSKNLSNYLRGIGYIHALVLVISCQNPRIDSKFQQMIKDIHANFGKKVWENVIIVLTKIDTLSSKDLPKRCTSLPDEIRKILKLTKEEAPLPIIPLDNFAEYEQPVQRLVNEIVPPLKKISFKDCYSPIEELQVSVTALFFFLPLFFLFAKKKKKKQNKTKQKIGKAH
;
A
#
# COMPACT_ATOMS: atom_id res chain seq x y z
N MET A 1 -77.37 -2.90 -2.49
CA MET A 1 -78.58 -2.07 -2.28
C MET A 1 -78.55 -1.48 -0.88
N ASN A 2 -78.63 -0.15 -0.75
CA ASN A 2 -78.52 0.52 0.54
C ASN A 2 -79.81 0.25 1.35
N LYS A 3 -79.72 -0.33 2.55
CA LYS A 3 -80.90 -0.71 3.37
C LYS A 3 -81.87 0.47 3.58
N ALA A 4 -81.37 1.71 3.53
CA ALA A 4 -82.15 2.93 3.58
C ALA A 4 -83.13 3.10 2.39
N TRP A 5 -82.73 2.72 1.17
CA TRP A 5 -83.59 2.82 -0.03
C TRP A 5 -84.71 1.77 -0.02
N PHE A 6 -84.47 0.61 0.58
CA PHE A 6 -85.48 -0.44 0.75
C PHE A 6 -86.56 -0.02 1.77
N LEU A 7 -86.16 0.53 2.91
CA LEU A 7 -87.09 1.13 3.89
C LEU A 7 -87.86 2.33 3.31
N PHE A 8 -87.23 3.12 2.44
CA PHE A 8 -87.86 4.25 1.74
C PHE A 8 -88.97 3.79 0.78
N GLY A 9 -88.75 2.69 0.06
CA GLY A 9 -89.77 2.10 -0.81
C GLY A 9 -91.01 1.61 -0.04
N ILE A 10 -90.80 1.06 1.16
CA ILE A 10 -91.89 0.61 2.04
C ILE A 10 -92.69 1.81 2.57
N LEU A 11 -92.05 2.87 3.07
CA LEU A 11 -92.74 4.04 3.63
C LEU A 11 -93.53 4.84 2.57
N ARG A 12 -92.99 4.94 1.34
CA ARG A 12 -93.68 5.61 0.23
C ARG A 12 -94.93 4.84 -0.24
N TRP A 13 -94.92 3.51 -0.11
CA TRP A 13 -96.09 2.68 -0.41
C TRP A 13 -97.25 2.93 0.56
N PHE A 14 -96.98 3.41 1.78
CA PHE A 14 -97.98 3.75 2.79
C PHE A 14 -98.47 5.22 2.76
N GLY A 15 -98.14 6.00 1.72
CA GLY A 15 -98.76 7.32 1.49
C GLY A 15 -98.34 8.44 2.46
N PHE A 16 -97.23 8.29 3.18
CA PHE A 16 -96.69 9.32 4.06
C PHE A 16 -95.88 10.37 3.27
N GLU A 17 -96.54 11.34 2.64
CA GLU A 17 -95.89 12.55 2.11
C GLU A 17 -95.84 13.63 3.20
N SER A 18 -94.68 13.80 3.84
CA SER A 18 -94.50 14.85 4.85
C SER A 18 -93.49 15.89 4.39
N SER A 19 -93.80 17.18 4.62
CA SER A 19 -92.90 18.32 4.36
C SER A 19 -91.49 18.17 4.96
N ASN A 20 -91.34 17.32 6.00
CA ASN A 20 -90.06 17.02 6.64
C ASN A 20 -89.15 16.09 5.81
N GLU A 21 -89.68 15.36 4.84
CA GLU A 21 -88.93 14.35 4.06
C GLU A 21 -87.74 14.95 3.30
N LYS A 22 -87.93 16.10 2.65
CA LYS A 22 -86.85 16.81 1.93
C LYS A 22 -85.72 17.23 2.88
N GLN A 23 -86.04 17.63 4.11
CA GLN A 23 -85.03 17.98 5.10
C GLN A 23 -84.21 16.76 5.57
N TRP A 24 -84.86 15.60 5.74
CA TRP A 24 -84.17 14.36 6.11
C TRP A 24 -83.27 13.85 4.99
N ILE A 25 -83.72 13.92 3.73
CA ILE A 25 -82.91 13.55 2.56
C ILE A 25 -81.66 14.44 2.48
N ASN A 26 -81.83 15.77 2.57
CA ASN A 26 -80.69 16.70 2.52
C ASN A 26 -79.69 16.46 3.66
N LYS A 27 -80.17 16.24 4.90
CA LYS A 27 -79.29 15.89 6.04
C LYS A 27 -78.56 14.57 5.83
N ALA A 28 -79.23 13.56 5.27
CA ALA A 28 -78.62 12.27 4.96
C ALA A 28 -77.57 12.38 3.85
N GLU A 29 -77.82 13.20 2.83
CA GLU A 29 -76.88 13.48 1.75
C GLU A 29 -75.63 14.22 2.28
N GLU A 30 -75.80 15.28 3.07
CA GLU A 30 -74.70 16.01 3.71
C GLU A 30 -73.84 15.09 4.58
N ALA A 31 -74.48 14.25 5.41
CA ALA A 31 -73.78 13.25 6.23
C ALA A 31 -73.03 12.23 5.36
N SER A 32 -73.60 11.82 4.22
CA SER A 32 -72.95 10.91 3.28
C SER A 32 -71.73 11.55 2.60
N ILE A 33 -71.82 12.83 2.22
CA ILE A 33 -70.73 13.60 1.61
C ILE A 33 -69.60 13.78 2.64
N LYS A 34 -69.94 14.14 3.88
CA LYS A 34 -68.96 14.27 4.97
C LYS A 34 -68.23 12.96 5.24
N ARG A 35 -68.95 11.82 5.27
CA ARG A 35 -68.35 10.49 5.41
C ARG A 35 -67.44 10.13 4.23
N ARG A 36 -67.84 10.42 2.98
CA ARG A 36 -67.00 10.18 1.80
C ARG A 36 -65.70 10.99 1.86
N LYS A 37 -65.78 12.27 2.23
CA LYS A 37 -64.62 13.14 2.42
C LYS A 37 -63.67 12.59 3.50
N GLN A 38 -64.22 12.14 4.64
CA GLN A 38 -63.41 11.52 5.70
C GLN A 38 -62.73 10.23 5.25
N ILE A 39 -63.46 9.35 4.56
CA ILE A 39 -62.90 8.09 4.04
C ILE A 39 -61.79 8.39 3.03
N GLN A 40 -61.97 9.40 2.18
CA GLN A 40 -60.97 9.80 1.20
C GLN A 40 -59.73 10.40 1.87
N ALA A 41 -59.89 11.24 2.89
CA ALA A 41 -58.79 11.76 3.70
C ALA A 41 -57.98 10.64 4.37
N ASN A 42 -58.66 9.72 5.06
CA ASN A 42 -58.02 8.58 5.71
C ASN A 42 -57.29 7.66 4.70
N LYS A 43 -57.86 7.47 3.51
CA LYS A 43 -57.22 6.69 2.44
C LYS A 43 -55.96 7.35 1.90
N THR A 44 -55.95 8.68 1.79
CA THR A 44 -54.77 9.45 1.37
C THR A 44 -53.68 9.39 2.44
N GLU A 45 -54.03 9.56 3.71
CA GLU A 45 -53.08 9.48 4.83
C GLU A 45 -52.45 8.08 4.95
N SER A 46 -53.26 7.03 4.82
CA SER A 46 -52.76 5.65 4.84
C SER A 46 -51.81 5.35 3.68
N LYS A 47 -52.04 5.91 2.49
CA LYS A 47 -51.13 5.76 1.35
C LYS A 47 -49.80 6.48 1.58
N ALA A 48 -49.85 7.71 2.09
CA ALA A 48 -48.63 8.47 2.41
C ALA A 48 -47.77 7.76 3.46
N LEU A 49 -48.39 7.14 4.47
CA LEU A 49 -47.67 6.36 5.48
C LEU A 49 -47.03 5.09 4.90
N GLN A 50 -47.72 4.39 4.00
CA GLN A 50 -47.17 3.22 3.30
C GLN A 50 -45.98 3.59 2.41
N GLU A 51 -46.08 4.68 1.64
CA GLU A 51 -44.98 5.18 0.81
C GLU A 51 -43.76 5.57 1.66
N LYS A 52 -43.98 6.24 2.81
CA LYS A 52 -42.92 6.58 3.76
C LYS A 52 -42.22 5.32 4.28
N TYR A 53 -42.97 4.30 4.69
CA TYR A 53 -42.41 3.04 5.19
C TYR A 53 -41.62 2.28 4.11
N ILE A 54 -42.12 2.23 2.87
CA ILE A 54 -41.42 1.61 1.73
C ILE A 54 -40.08 2.34 1.50
N ASN A 55 -40.07 3.66 1.50
CA ASN A 55 -38.86 4.45 1.32
C ASN A 55 -37.84 4.21 2.45
N GLU A 56 -38.27 4.19 3.72
CA GLU A 56 -37.41 3.90 4.87
C GLU A 56 -36.78 2.49 4.80
N MET A 57 -37.56 1.50 4.35
CA MET A 57 -37.07 0.12 4.16
C MET A 57 -36.08 0.02 3.00
N GLN A 58 -36.32 0.73 1.89
CA GLN A 58 -35.40 0.78 0.77
C GLN A 58 -34.09 1.47 1.14
N THR A 59 -34.11 2.54 1.94
CA THR A 59 -32.89 3.19 2.43
C THR A 59 -32.12 2.30 3.39
N LYS A 60 -32.80 1.65 4.35
CA LYS A 60 -32.15 0.72 5.30
C LYS A 60 -31.52 -0.47 4.59
N ASN A 61 -32.21 -1.06 3.61
CA ASN A 61 -31.64 -2.15 2.81
C ASN A 61 -30.46 -1.67 1.96
N LYS A 62 -30.51 -0.45 1.39
CA LYS A 62 -29.40 0.09 0.59
C LYS A 62 -28.17 0.38 1.44
N ASP A 63 -28.35 0.85 2.67
CA ASP A 63 -27.24 1.12 3.59
C ASP A 63 -26.66 -0.18 4.17
N GLN A 64 -27.51 -1.15 4.53
CA GLN A 64 -27.06 -2.49 4.93
C GLN A 64 -26.37 -3.24 3.78
N LEU A 65 -26.84 -3.07 2.54
CA LEU A 65 -26.22 -3.65 1.36
C LEU A 65 -24.90 -2.93 1.03
N LYS A 66 -24.80 -1.62 1.23
CA LYS A 66 -23.53 -0.89 1.11
C LYS A 66 -22.52 -1.32 2.17
N GLU A 67 -22.93 -1.48 3.43
CA GLU A 67 -22.04 -1.99 4.48
C GLU A 67 -21.61 -3.42 4.20
N LYS A 68 -22.54 -4.31 3.82
CA LYS A 68 -22.20 -5.68 3.39
C LYS A 68 -21.32 -5.72 2.15
N LEU A 69 -21.55 -4.84 1.17
CA LEU A 69 -20.73 -4.75 -0.04
C LEU A 69 -19.37 -4.13 0.27
N ILE A 70 -19.26 -3.20 1.21
CA ILE A 70 -17.97 -2.67 1.67
C ILE A 70 -17.21 -3.77 2.43
N ASP A 71 -17.89 -4.54 3.29
CA ASP A 71 -17.28 -5.68 4.00
C ASP A 71 -16.92 -6.81 3.04
N GLU A 72 -17.77 -7.17 2.07
CA GLU A 72 -17.47 -8.15 1.02
C GLU A 72 -16.39 -7.64 0.07
N MET A 73 -16.36 -6.36 -0.30
CA MET A 73 -15.28 -5.78 -1.10
C MET A 73 -13.99 -5.70 -0.30
N LEU A 74 -14.01 -5.39 1.00
CA LEU A 74 -12.83 -5.45 1.85
C LEU A 74 -12.36 -6.89 2.04
N THR A 75 -13.27 -7.85 2.12
CA THR A 75 -12.97 -9.28 2.27
C THR A 75 -12.50 -9.89 0.94
N GLU A 76 -13.08 -9.54 -0.21
CA GLU A 76 -12.66 -10.02 -1.53
C GLU A 76 -11.39 -9.29 -2.03
N CYS A 77 -11.23 -7.99 -1.77
CA CYS A 77 -9.99 -7.27 -2.08
C CYS A 77 -8.81 -7.73 -1.23
N THR A 78 -9.05 -8.28 -0.03
CA THR A 78 -7.96 -8.84 0.80
C THR A 78 -7.70 -10.32 0.56
N TYR A 79 -8.66 -11.11 0.05
CA TYR A 79 -8.53 -12.57 -0.01
C TYR A 79 -8.53 -13.21 -1.41
N THR A 80 -9.26 -12.71 -2.41
CA THR A 80 -9.49 -13.48 -3.66
C THR A 80 -8.74 -12.95 -4.87
N PHE A 81 -8.38 -11.66 -4.93
CA PHE A 81 -7.59 -11.13 -6.05
C PHE A 81 -6.09 -11.50 -5.96
N PHE A 82 -5.58 -11.76 -4.76
CA PHE A 82 -4.15 -12.02 -4.54
C PHE A 82 -3.70 -13.46 -4.82
N PHE A 83 -4.55 -14.47 -4.59
CA PHE A 83 -4.10 -15.87 -4.54
C PHE A 83 -4.15 -16.66 -5.86
N LYS A 84 -4.81 -16.16 -6.91
CA LYS A 84 -5.05 -16.97 -8.12
C LYS A 84 -3.89 -16.97 -9.13
N LYS A 85 -2.81 -16.19 -8.95
CA LYS A 85 -1.74 -16.11 -9.96
C LYS A 85 -0.27 -16.02 -9.51
N LYS A 86 0.08 -16.16 -8.22
CA LYS A 86 1.47 -15.90 -7.75
C LYS A 86 2.00 -16.90 -6.72
N LYS A 87 1.87 -18.21 -6.97
CA LYS A 87 2.35 -19.28 -6.06
C LYS A 87 3.86 -19.56 -6.08
N GLU A 88 4.65 -18.88 -6.90
CA GLU A 88 6.04 -19.30 -7.18
C GLU A 88 7.14 -18.32 -6.74
N CYS A 89 6.80 -17.21 -6.08
CA CYS A 89 7.81 -16.28 -5.60
C CYS A 89 8.18 -16.54 -4.13
N ILE A 90 9.47 -16.73 -3.87
CA ILE A 90 10.07 -16.91 -2.52
C ILE A 90 9.72 -15.74 -1.60
N PHE A 91 9.72 -14.54 -2.17
CA PHE A 91 9.37 -13.31 -1.49
C PHE A 91 7.91 -13.33 -1.00
N PHE A 92 7.00 -13.83 -1.85
CA PHE A 92 5.59 -14.03 -1.47
C PHE A 92 5.42 -15.11 -0.42
N LYS A 93 6.26 -16.16 -0.38
CA LYS A 93 6.24 -17.11 0.74
C LYS A 93 6.71 -16.45 2.03
N PHE A 94 7.84 -15.73 2.06
CA PHE A 94 8.26 -14.98 3.24
C PHE A 94 7.17 -14.00 3.72
N PHE A 95 6.52 -13.34 2.77
CA PHE A 95 5.43 -12.40 3.01
C PHE A 95 4.15 -13.06 3.53
N ASP A 96 3.69 -14.14 2.89
CA ASP A 96 2.58 -14.98 3.34
C ASP A 96 2.86 -15.57 4.72
N LEU A 97 4.11 -15.91 5.03
CA LEU A 97 4.53 -16.43 6.33
C LEU A 97 4.55 -15.33 7.39
N PHE A 98 4.95 -14.09 7.05
CA PHE A 98 4.83 -12.93 7.93
C PHE A 98 3.37 -12.60 8.28
N LEU A 99 2.43 -12.94 7.40
CA LEU A 99 1.00 -12.66 7.54
C LEU A 99 0.14 -13.86 7.99
N GLN A 100 0.61 -15.11 7.87
CA GLN A 100 -0.20 -16.28 8.18
C GLN A 100 -0.27 -16.58 9.67
N LYS A 101 -1.48 -16.47 10.22
CA LYS A 101 -1.89 -17.24 11.39
C LYS A 101 -2.78 -18.40 10.96
N LYS A 102 -2.36 -19.63 11.25
CA LYS A 102 -3.26 -20.78 11.25
C LYS A 102 -4.37 -20.57 12.29
N LYS A 103 -5.63 -20.56 11.83
CA LYS A 103 -6.87 -21.02 12.52
C LYS A 103 -7.17 -20.59 13.96
N LYS A 104 -6.49 -19.62 14.57
CA LYS A 104 -7.01 -18.89 15.74
C LYS A 104 -7.48 -17.54 15.25
N LYS A 105 -8.80 -17.27 15.31
CA LYS A 105 -9.44 -15.98 15.01
C LYS A 105 -8.50 -14.82 15.38
N ILE A 106 -7.78 -14.27 14.41
CA ILE A 106 -7.16 -12.96 14.51
C ILE A 106 -8.27 -12.00 14.12
N THR A 107 -8.55 -11.05 15.00
CA THR A 107 -9.32 -9.87 14.66
C THR A 107 -8.68 -9.21 13.44
N PRO A 108 -9.44 -8.95 12.36
CA PRO A 108 -8.93 -8.59 11.02
C PRO A 108 -8.30 -7.20 11.00
N THR A 109 -7.10 -7.06 11.57
CA THR A 109 -6.49 -5.75 11.85
C THR A 109 -5.12 -5.58 11.21
N ALA A 110 -4.74 -6.45 10.25
CA ALA A 110 -3.67 -6.12 9.33
C ALA A 110 -4.27 -5.22 8.23
N GLN A 111 -4.14 -3.90 8.40
CA GLN A 111 -4.59 -2.94 7.38
C GLN A 111 -3.45 -2.71 6.38
N ILE A 112 -3.75 -2.93 5.09
CA ILE A 112 -2.92 -2.44 3.99
C ILE A 112 -3.16 -0.93 3.91
N ILE A 113 -2.32 -0.16 4.58
CA ILE A 113 -2.36 1.31 4.54
C ILE A 113 -1.39 1.78 3.46
N CYS A 114 -1.90 1.93 2.23
CA CYS A 114 -1.17 2.52 1.10
C CYS A 114 -1.18 4.07 1.12
N THR A 115 -1.16 4.71 2.29
CA THR A 115 -1.11 6.18 2.35
C THR A 115 0.32 6.67 2.42
N PHE A 116 0.74 7.40 1.38
CA PHE A 116 1.94 8.24 1.41
C PHE A 116 1.75 9.34 2.47
N GLY A 117 2.58 9.32 3.51
CA GLY A 117 2.55 10.31 4.58
C GLY A 117 3.49 9.95 5.73
N LYS A 118 3.85 10.95 6.54
CA LYS A 118 4.64 10.74 7.77
C LYS A 118 4.00 9.63 8.60
N GLU A 119 4.83 8.72 9.07
CA GLU A 119 4.43 7.62 9.94
C GLU A 119 3.63 8.17 11.13
N ARG A 120 2.37 7.76 11.27
CA ARG A 120 1.49 8.27 12.34
C ARG A 120 1.81 7.64 13.70
N ASN A 121 2.59 6.56 13.73
CA ASN A 121 2.93 5.85 14.96
C ASN A 121 4.46 5.82 15.13
N SER A 122 4.99 6.69 15.99
CA SER A 122 6.43 6.81 16.28
C SER A 122 7.06 5.55 16.89
N ASN A 123 6.22 4.63 17.37
CA ASN A 123 6.62 3.41 18.08
C ASN A 123 6.64 2.17 17.16
N ALA A 124 6.21 2.30 15.89
CA ALA A 124 6.26 1.21 14.94
C ALA A 124 7.68 0.93 14.43
N LEU A 125 8.05 -0.34 14.36
CA LEU A 125 9.30 -0.80 13.77
C LEU A 125 9.21 -0.77 12.25
N ASN A 126 9.87 0.21 11.66
CA ASN A 126 10.05 0.34 10.20
C ASN A 126 11.12 -0.62 9.68
N ILE A 127 10.70 -1.63 8.93
CA ILE A 127 11.55 -2.68 8.35
C ILE A 127 11.41 -2.65 6.82
N VAL A 128 12.52 -2.65 6.12
CA VAL A 128 12.59 -2.61 4.65
C VAL A 128 13.13 -3.93 4.12
N LEU A 129 12.37 -4.64 3.28
CA LEU A 129 12.72 -5.96 2.75
C LEU A 129 13.39 -5.89 1.38
N TYR A 130 14.70 -6.01 1.33
CA TYR A 130 15.48 -5.84 0.12
C TYR A 130 15.94 -7.20 -0.41
N GLY A 131 15.54 -7.54 -1.64
CA GLY A 131 15.92 -8.81 -2.29
C GLY A 131 16.31 -8.61 -3.75
N ALA A 132 17.25 -9.43 -4.24
CA ALA A 132 17.56 -9.49 -5.66
C ALA A 132 16.39 -10.16 -6.41
N THR A 133 16.06 -9.65 -7.59
CA THR A 133 15.09 -10.33 -8.47
C THR A 133 15.75 -11.57 -9.10
N GLY A 134 14.98 -12.66 -9.25
CA GLY A 134 15.30 -13.70 -10.23
C GLY A 134 15.76 -15.05 -9.69
N ASP A 135 15.72 -15.30 -8.38
CA ASP A 135 15.99 -16.64 -7.82
C ASP A 135 14.76 -17.55 -7.74
N GLY A 136 13.63 -17.13 -8.32
CA GLY A 136 12.47 -17.99 -8.57
C GLY A 136 12.42 -18.42 -10.03
N ASP A 137 11.74 -19.53 -10.34
CA ASP A 137 11.59 -20.12 -11.70
C ASP A 137 11.00 -19.17 -12.77
N THR A 138 10.65 -17.94 -12.40
CA THR A 138 10.15 -16.91 -13.30
C THR A 138 11.23 -15.84 -13.51
N SER A 139 11.62 -15.64 -14.77
CA SER A 139 12.61 -14.64 -15.21
C SER A 139 12.16 -13.18 -15.03
N LYS A 140 11.11 -12.92 -14.23
CA LYS A 140 10.49 -11.62 -14.01
C LYS A 140 10.12 -11.44 -12.53
N SER A 141 10.40 -10.25 -12.00
CA SER A 141 9.95 -9.73 -10.73
C SER A 141 8.45 -9.87 -10.63
N VAL A 142 8.03 -10.47 -9.52
CA VAL A 142 6.63 -10.63 -9.20
C VAL A 142 6.07 -9.35 -8.58
N THR A 143 6.92 -8.50 -7.99
CA THR A 143 6.55 -7.21 -7.39
C THR A 143 7.03 -6.07 -8.29
N SER A 144 6.11 -5.20 -8.73
CA SER A 144 6.41 -4.07 -9.63
C SER A 144 6.29 -2.70 -8.97
N LYS A 145 5.82 -2.65 -7.72
CA LYS A 145 5.60 -1.43 -6.95
C LYS A 145 6.03 -1.66 -5.51
N ILE A 146 6.42 -0.58 -4.84
CA ILE A 146 6.69 -0.61 -3.40
C ILE A 146 5.36 -0.79 -2.67
N GLU A 147 5.28 -1.77 -1.78
CA GLU A 147 4.09 -2.09 -1.00
C GLU A 147 4.39 -1.93 0.50
N LYS A 148 3.46 -1.34 1.25
CA LYS A 148 3.58 -1.10 2.68
C LYS A 148 2.53 -1.89 3.43
N PHE A 149 2.97 -2.56 4.49
CA PHE A 149 2.11 -3.34 5.37
C PHE A 149 2.29 -2.90 6.80
N PHE A 150 1.17 -2.70 7.50
CA PHE A 150 1.19 -2.40 8.92
C PHE A 150 0.64 -3.58 9.71
N ILE A 151 1.46 -4.09 10.62
CA ILE A 151 1.08 -5.12 11.57
C ILE A 151 0.98 -4.46 12.94
N PRO A 152 -0.22 -4.39 13.54
CA PRO A 152 -0.37 -3.85 14.88
C PRO A 152 0.31 -4.75 15.92
N GLU A 153 0.49 -4.21 17.11
CA GLU A 153 0.96 -4.97 18.26
C GLU A 153 0.02 -6.17 18.54
N GLY A 154 0.61 -7.27 19.03
CA GLY A 154 -0.11 -8.49 19.42
C GLY A 154 0.42 -9.75 18.76
N LEU A 155 0.76 -9.70 17.47
CA LEU A 155 1.54 -10.77 16.83
C LEU A 155 3.01 -10.71 17.25
N TYR A 156 3.52 -9.48 17.38
CA TYR A 156 4.85 -9.16 17.85
C TYR A 156 4.77 -8.20 19.05
N LYS A 157 5.88 -8.05 19.77
CA LYS A 157 5.99 -7.15 20.93
C LYS A 157 5.85 -5.68 20.54
N TYR A 158 6.15 -5.35 19.29
CA TYR A 158 6.05 -4.00 18.76
C TYR A 158 5.20 -4.00 17.49
N PRO A 159 4.45 -2.93 17.20
CA PRO A 159 3.84 -2.76 15.89
C PRO A 159 4.95 -2.70 14.82
N VAL A 160 4.72 -3.26 13.64
CA VAL A 160 5.68 -3.33 12.54
C VAL A 160 5.11 -2.66 11.31
N SER A 161 5.90 -1.77 10.71
CA SER A 161 5.68 -1.26 9.37
C SER A 161 6.68 -1.92 8.43
N LEU A 162 6.20 -2.81 7.58
CA LEU A 162 6.98 -3.56 6.63
C LEU A 162 6.89 -2.91 5.24
N LEU A 163 8.04 -2.67 4.62
CA LEU A 163 8.14 -2.18 3.26
C LEU A 163 8.70 -3.26 2.34
N ASP A 164 7.88 -3.73 1.41
CA ASP A 164 8.31 -4.54 0.27
C ASP A 164 8.71 -3.61 -0.88
N GLN A 165 9.86 -3.89 -1.51
CA GLN A 165 10.28 -3.21 -2.72
C GLN A 165 10.36 -4.19 -3.90
N PRO A 166 10.05 -3.72 -5.12
CA PRO A 166 10.26 -4.53 -6.31
C PRO A 166 11.70 -5.02 -6.34
N GLY A 167 11.89 -6.25 -6.81
CA GLY A 167 13.21 -6.80 -6.99
C GLY A 167 14.05 -5.87 -7.86
N VAL A 168 15.34 -5.81 -7.56
CA VAL A 168 16.33 -5.07 -8.35
C VAL A 168 17.01 -6.03 -9.35
N PHE A 169 17.50 -5.51 -10.48
CA PHE A 169 18.27 -6.20 -11.53
C PHE A 169 17.48 -6.95 -12.62
N GLU A 170 16.34 -6.39 -13.02
CA GLU A 170 15.64 -6.84 -14.25
C GLU A 170 16.15 -6.13 -15.51
N SER A 171 16.34 -4.81 -15.45
CA SER A 171 16.86 -3.97 -16.52
C SER A 171 17.35 -2.63 -15.97
N SER A 172 18.39 -2.06 -16.58
CA SER A 172 19.05 -0.83 -16.08
C SER A 172 18.10 0.37 -15.90
N GLU A 173 17.14 0.55 -16.80
CA GLU A 173 16.14 1.62 -16.70
C GLU A 173 15.13 1.39 -15.55
N SER A 174 14.73 0.13 -15.34
CA SER A 174 13.84 -0.25 -14.24
C SER A 174 14.54 -0.07 -12.89
N ASP A 175 15.81 -0.44 -12.81
CA ASP A 175 16.59 -0.38 -11.56
C ASP A 175 16.82 1.06 -11.11
N ALA A 176 17.16 1.96 -12.04
CA ALA A 176 17.28 3.40 -11.79
C ALA A 176 15.96 3.99 -11.25
N LYS A 177 14.84 3.65 -11.89
CA LYS A 177 13.50 4.10 -11.46
C LYS A 177 13.12 3.53 -10.09
N ASN A 178 13.40 2.26 -9.84
CA ASN A 178 13.10 1.58 -8.58
C ASN A 178 13.93 2.16 -7.43
N SER A 179 15.22 2.41 -7.64
CA SER A 179 16.11 3.08 -6.69
C SER A 179 15.62 4.49 -6.34
N LYS A 180 15.21 5.27 -7.34
CA LYS A 180 14.63 6.61 -7.12
C LYS A 180 13.32 6.54 -6.32
N ASN A 181 12.43 5.62 -6.68
CA ASN A 181 11.16 5.44 -5.98
C ASN A 181 11.38 5.05 -4.52
N LEU A 182 12.33 4.14 -4.26
CA LEU A 182 12.70 3.74 -2.91
C LEU A 182 13.27 4.91 -2.11
N SER A 183 14.23 5.65 -2.69
CA SER A 183 14.83 6.82 -2.04
C SER A 183 13.78 7.87 -1.66
N ASN A 184 12.88 8.20 -2.60
CA ASN A 184 11.77 9.13 -2.34
C ASN A 184 10.82 8.62 -1.26
N TYR A 185 10.52 7.32 -1.28
CA TYR A 185 9.67 6.70 -0.28
C TYR A 185 10.31 6.78 1.12
N LEU A 186 11.59 6.42 1.22
CA LEU A 186 12.33 6.42 2.49
C LEU A 186 12.46 7.84 3.07
N ARG A 187 12.64 8.87 2.22
CA ARG A 187 12.55 10.28 2.64
C ARG A 187 11.17 10.62 3.22
N GLY A 188 10.11 10.10 2.61
CA GLY A 188 8.73 10.34 3.04
C GLY A 188 8.40 9.76 4.42
N ILE A 189 8.87 8.55 4.72
CA ILE A 189 8.70 7.92 6.05
C ILE A 189 9.68 8.49 7.09
N GLY A 190 10.81 9.04 6.64
CA GLY A 190 11.78 9.79 7.44
C GLY A 190 12.87 8.93 8.09
N TYR A 191 12.53 7.72 8.57
CA TYR A 191 13.51 6.80 9.15
C TYR A 191 13.14 5.31 9.04
N ILE A 192 14.13 4.44 9.14
CA ILE A 192 13.96 2.99 9.29
C ILE A 192 14.73 2.46 10.51
N HIS A 193 14.32 1.30 11.01
CA HIS A 193 15.06 0.56 12.04
C HIS A 193 15.94 -0.53 11.43
N ALA A 194 15.47 -1.20 10.37
CA ALA A 194 16.23 -2.27 9.75
C ALA A 194 16.04 -2.32 8.23
N LEU A 195 17.13 -2.67 7.54
CA LEU A 195 17.10 -3.11 6.15
C LEU A 195 17.41 -4.61 6.13
N VAL A 196 16.46 -5.41 5.69
CA VAL A 196 16.55 -6.87 5.69
C VAL A 196 16.93 -7.33 4.29
N LEU A 197 18.15 -7.84 4.12
CA LEU A 197 18.62 -8.48 2.91
C LEU A 197 18.13 -9.92 2.85
N VAL A 198 17.16 -10.20 1.98
CA VAL A 198 16.62 -11.56 1.78
C VAL A 198 17.45 -12.27 0.71
N ILE A 199 18.09 -13.38 1.08
CA ILE A 199 19.00 -14.13 0.23
C ILE A 199 18.55 -15.60 0.18
N SER A 200 18.47 -16.16 -1.03
CA SER A 200 18.15 -17.57 -1.25
C SER A 200 19.41 -18.43 -1.12
N CYS A 201 19.32 -19.51 -0.35
CA CYS A 201 20.39 -20.50 -0.22
C CYS A 201 20.50 -21.45 -1.42
N GLN A 202 19.51 -21.49 -2.32
CA GLN A 202 19.57 -22.28 -3.54
C GLN A 202 20.61 -21.76 -4.54
N ASN A 203 20.83 -20.44 -4.55
CA ASN A 203 21.83 -19.80 -5.39
C ASN A 203 22.81 -19.01 -4.49
N PRO A 204 23.71 -19.70 -3.78
CA PRO A 204 24.55 -19.08 -2.77
C PRO A 204 25.68 -18.22 -3.35
N ARG A 205 25.79 -18.12 -4.68
CA ARG A 205 26.90 -17.38 -5.30
C ARG A 205 26.66 -15.88 -5.16
N ILE A 206 27.64 -15.17 -4.62
CA ILE A 206 27.73 -13.71 -4.73
C ILE A 206 28.13 -13.39 -6.18
N ASP A 207 27.15 -13.44 -7.05
CA ASP A 207 27.32 -13.11 -8.46
C ASP A 207 27.51 -11.60 -8.67
N SER A 208 27.80 -11.21 -9.91
CA SER A 208 28.01 -9.80 -10.26
C SER A 208 26.78 -8.94 -9.96
N LYS A 209 25.56 -9.49 -10.08
CA LYS A 209 24.31 -8.79 -9.77
C LYS A 209 24.18 -8.51 -8.28
N PHE A 210 24.43 -9.50 -7.43
CA PHE A 210 24.44 -9.33 -5.99
C PHE A 210 25.51 -8.33 -5.55
N GLN A 211 26.72 -8.42 -6.12
CA GLN A 211 27.76 -7.43 -5.82
C GLN A 211 27.35 -6.01 -6.21
N GLN A 212 26.68 -5.86 -7.35
CA GLN A 212 26.15 -4.56 -7.78
C GLN A 212 25.05 -4.08 -6.83
N MET A 213 24.13 -4.96 -6.41
CA MET A 213 23.09 -4.66 -5.42
C MET A 213 23.66 -4.06 -4.14
N ILE A 214 24.65 -4.73 -3.57
CA ILE A 214 25.29 -4.33 -2.33
C ILE A 214 26.02 -2.98 -2.50
N LYS A 215 26.66 -2.76 -3.65
CA LYS A 215 27.27 -1.46 -3.99
C LYS A 215 26.25 -0.34 -4.16
N ASP A 216 25.10 -0.62 -4.78
CA ASP A 216 24.05 0.36 -4.99
C ASP A 216 23.40 0.76 -3.66
N ILE A 217 23.13 -0.20 -2.77
CA ILE A 217 22.66 0.08 -1.39
C ILE A 217 23.69 0.97 -0.68
N HIS A 218 24.98 0.64 -0.77
CA HIS A 218 26.03 1.43 -0.16
C HIS A 218 26.12 2.85 -0.73
N ALA A 219 25.97 3.00 -2.05
CA ALA A 219 25.98 4.31 -2.71
C ALA A 219 24.76 5.16 -2.33
N ASN A 220 23.56 4.56 -2.28
CA ASN A 220 22.31 5.28 -2.01
C ASN A 220 22.18 5.72 -0.54
N PHE A 221 22.60 4.86 0.40
CA PHE A 221 22.33 5.05 1.83
C PHE A 221 23.58 5.32 2.66
N GLY A 222 24.76 5.20 2.04
CA GLY A 222 26.04 5.43 2.68
C GLY A 222 26.43 4.33 3.67
N LYS A 223 27.55 4.56 4.35
CA LYS A 223 28.17 3.58 5.24
C LYS A 223 27.34 3.24 6.49
N LYS A 224 26.60 4.20 7.04
CA LYS A 224 25.84 4.03 8.29
C LYS A 224 24.68 3.04 8.16
N VAL A 225 24.15 2.81 6.95
CA VAL A 225 23.03 1.88 6.77
C VAL A 225 23.38 0.46 7.21
N TRP A 226 24.66 0.08 7.08
CA TRP A 226 25.16 -1.27 7.31
C TRP A 226 25.14 -1.69 8.79
N GLU A 227 25.06 -0.72 9.72
CA GLU A 227 24.81 -0.97 11.15
C GLU A 227 23.40 -1.58 11.39
N ASN A 228 22.47 -1.37 10.45
CA ASN A 228 21.08 -1.79 10.54
C ASN A 228 20.69 -2.83 9.48
N VAL A 229 21.68 -3.34 8.74
CA VAL A 229 21.44 -4.39 7.76
C VAL A 229 21.41 -5.74 8.46
N ILE A 230 20.33 -6.49 8.24
CA ILE A 230 20.14 -7.85 8.73
C ILE A 230 20.02 -8.77 7.52
N ILE A 231 20.65 -9.93 7.55
CA ILE A 231 20.56 -10.89 6.45
C ILE A 231 19.55 -11.98 6.84
N VAL A 232 18.59 -12.23 5.98
CA VAL A 232 17.64 -13.34 6.09
C VAL A 232 17.98 -14.36 5.02
N LEU A 233 18.37 -15.56 5.45
CA LEU A 233 18.60 -16.68 4.55
C LEU A 233 17.29 -17.46 4.39
N THR A 234 16.87 -17.66 3.15
CA THR A 234 15.68 -18.45 2.81
C THR A 234 16.10 -19.71 2.07
N LYS A 235 15.19 -20.69 1.99
CA LYS A 235 15.46 -21.98 1.34
C LYS A 235 16.68 -22.70 1.93
N ILE A 236 16.89 -22.61 3.24
CA ILE A 236 18.02 -23.27 3.90
C ILE A 236 17.95 -24.79 3.81
N ASP A 237 16.75 -25.33 3.55
CA ASP A 237 16.47 -26.75 3.31
C ASP A 237 17.28 -27.33 2.13
N THR A 238 17.75 -26.49 1.21
CA THR A 238 18.59 -26.95 0.10
C THR A 238 20.07 -27.02 0.43
N LEU A 239 20.50 -26.49 1.59
CA LEU A 239 21.87 -26.61 2.07
C LEU A 239 22.00 -27.83 2.97
N SER A 240 23.16 -28.48 2.90
CA SER A 240 23.50 -29.47 3.91
C SER A 240 23.66 -28.80 5.27
N SER A 241 23.38 -29.54 6.35
CA SER A 241 23.59 -29.06 7.73
C SER A 241 25.04 -28.62 8.02
N LYS A 242 26.01 -29.10 7.23
CA LYS A 242 27.43 -28.72 7.33
C LYS A 242 27.75 -27.41 6.60
N ASP A 243 26.95 -27.02 5.61
CA ASP A 243 27.22 -25.86 4.77
C ASP A 243 26.53 -24.59 5.26
N LEU A 244 25.38 -24.73 5.95
CA LEU A 244 24.69 -23.58 6.53
C LEU A 244 25.58 -22.79 7.52
N PRO A 245 26.29 -23.41 8.49
CA PRO A 245 27.19 -22.67 9.38
C PRO A 245 28.30 -21.94 8.62
N LYS A 246 28.89 -22.57 7.59
CA LYS A 246 29.91 -21.94 6.74
C LYS A 246 29.34 -20.74 5.99
N ARG A 247 28.10 -20.85 5.50
CA ARG A 247 27.44 -19.74 4.82
C ARG A 247 27.13 -18.59 5.77
N CYS A 248 26.70 -18.90 6.99
CA CYS A 248 26.44 -17.90 8.02
C CYS A 248 27.70 -17.14 8.45
N THR A 249 28.89 -17.71 8.26
CA THR A 249 30.16 -17.03 8.55
C THR A 249 30.75 -16.33 7.33
N SER A 250 30.72 -16.94 6.14
CA SER A 250 31.40 -16.39 4.95
C SER A 250 30.67 -15.20 4.35
N LEU A 251 29.33 -15.22 4.29
CA LEU A 251 28.55 -14.21 3.58
C LEU A 251 28.72 -12.78 4.16
N PRO A 252 28.66 -12.56 5.49
CA PRO A 252 28.96 -11.25 6.06
C PRO A 252 30.38 -10.77 5.72
N ASP A 253 31.37 -11.66 5.76
CA ASP A 253 32.76 -11.32 5.48
C ASP A 253 32.98 -10.98 4.00
N GLU A 254 32.29 -11.66 3.09
CA GLU A 254 32.29 -11.33 1.66
C GLU A 254 31.67 -9.95 1.40
N ILE A 255 30.53 -9.63 2.01
CA ILE A 255 29.90 -8.29 1.91
C ILE A 255 30.84 -7.21 2.44
N ARG A 256 31.42 -7.41 3.62
CA ARG A 256 32.41 -6.50 4.22
C ARG A 256 33.61 -6.30 3.31
N LYS A 257 34.12 -7.38 2.69
CA LYS A 257 35.25 -7.31 1.75
C LYS A 257 34.90 -6.50 0.51
N ILE A 258 33.71 -6.69 -0.07
CA ILE A 258 33.24 -5.93 -1.25
C ILE A 258 33.18 -4.42 -0.93
N LEU A 259 32.69 -4.08 0.25
CA LEU A 259 32.45 -2.69 0.66
C LEU A 259 33.60 -2.05 1.46
N LYS A 260 34.65 -2.82 1.79
CA LYS A 260 35.76 -2.41 2.66
C LYS A 260 35.27 -1.92 4.03
N LEU A 261 34.38 -2.68 4.66
CA LEU A 261 33.79 -2.39 5.98
C LEU A 261 34.36 -3.30 7.07
N THR A 262 34.39 -2.81 8.30
CA THR A 262 34.74 -3.58 9.49
C THR A 262 33.53 -4.36 10.05
N LYS A 263 33.74 -5.19 11.08
CA LYS A 263 32.65 -5.94 11.74
C LYS A 263 31.73 -5.01 12.53
N GLU A 264 32.28 -3.93 13.07
CA GLU A 264 31.59 -2.94 13.87
C GLU A 264 30.70 -2.06 12.97
N GLU A 265 31.18 -1.71 11.78
CA GLU A 265 30.45 -0.91 10.80
C GLU A 265 29.37 -1.70 10.05
N ALA A 266 29.52 -3.02 9.99
CA ALA A 266 28.57 -3.92 9.35
C ALA A 266 28.44 -5.23 10.14
N PRO A 267 27.68 -5.24 11.25
CA PRO A 267 27.51 -6.43 12.08
C PRO A 267 26.85 -7.59 11.33
N LEU A 268 25.90 -7.28 10.44
CA LEU A 268 25.25 -8.20 9.51
C LEU A 268 24.75 -9.51 10.19
N PRO A 269 23.90 -9.42 11.24
CA PRO A 269 23.34 -10.60 11.86
C PRO A 269 22.55 -11.42 10.82
N ILE A 270 22.65 -12.75 10.93
CA ILE A 270 22.00 -13.69 10.01
C ILE A 270 20.83 -14.39 10.71
N ILE A 271 19.69 -14.43 10.03
CA ILE A 271 18.50 -15.18 10.43
C ILE A 271 18.18 -16.23 9.36
N PRO A 272 18.47 -17.51 9.64
CA PRO A 272 18.07 -18.60 8.74
C PRO A 272 16.58 -18.90 8.89
N LEU A 273 15.89 -19.02 7.76
CA LEU A 273 14.47 -19.37 7.69
C LEU A 273 14.31 -20.70 6.93
N ASP A 274 13.79 -21.69 7.65
CA ASP A 274 13.35 -22.95 7.08
C ASP A 274 11.95 -22.78 6.47
N ASN A 275 11.74 -23.36 5.29
CA ASN A 275 10.47 -23.35 4.59
C ASN A 275 9.43 -24.32 5.18
N PHE A 276 9.82 -25.27 6.05
CA PHE A 276 8.99 -26.45 6.31
C PHE A 276 8.18 -26.48 7.61
N ALA A 277 8.47 -25.70 8.66
CA ALA A 277 7.55 -25.64 9.82
C ALA A 277 7.75 -24.50 10.84
N GLU A 278 8.98 -24.03 11.08
CA GLU A 278 9.31 -23.24 12.29
C GLU A 278 9.89 -21.85 12.00
N TYR A 279 9.24 -21.07 11.13
CA TYR A 279 9.68 -19.69 10.84
C TYR A 279 9.23 -18.66 11.89
N GLU A 280 8.23 -18.99 12.71
CA GLU A 280 7.65 -18.06 13.69
C GLU A 280 8.71 -17.59 14.70
N GLN A 281 9.48 -18.52 15.27
CA GLN A 281 10.52 -18.17 16.24
C GLN A 281 11.64 -17.29 15.64
N PRO A 282 12.24 -17.62 14.48
CA PRO A 282 13.20 -16.73 13.82
C PRO A 282 12.67 -15.33 13.52
N VAL A 283 11.42 -15.22 13.04
CA VAL A 283 10.80 -13.92 12.73
C VAL A 283 10.46 -13.16 14.01
N GLN A 284 9.97 -13.83 15.05
CA GLN A 284 9.76 -13.23 16.37
C GLN A 284 11.08 -12.74 16.96
N ARG A 285 12.16 -13.51 16.87
CA ARG A 285 13.49 -13.10 17.30
C ARG A 285 13.96 -11.86 16.52
N LEU A 286 13.77 -11.84 15.20
CA LEU A 286 14.08 -10.68 14.37
C LEU A 286 13.35 -9.42 14.88
N VAL A 287 12.03 -9.49 15.02
CA VAL A 287 11.18 -8.33 15.34
C VAL A 287 11.26 -7.93 16.82
N ASN A 288 11.34 -8.89 17.75
CA ASN A 288 11.25 -8.63 19.19
C ASN A 288 12.60 -8.40 19.85
N GLU A 289 13.69 -8.93 19.29
CA GLU A 289 15.01 -8.92 19.92
C GLU A 289 16.06 -8.17 19.09
N ILE A 290 16.11 -8.38 17.78
CA ILE A 290 17.20 -7.88 16.94
C ILE A 290 16.95 -6.46 16.44
N VAL A 291 15.76 -6.18 15.90
CA VAL A 291 15.42 -4.86 15.34
C VAL A 291 15.25 -3.76 16.41
N PRO A 292 14.61 -3.99 17.57
CA PRO A 292 14.35 -2.94 18.56
C PRO A 292 15.60 -2.18 19.09
N PRO A 293 16.75 -2.83 19.36
CA PRO A 293 17.94 -2.11 19.83
C PRO A 293 18.66 -1.32 18.71
N LEU A 294 18.27 -1.48 17.44
CA LEU A 294 18.91 -0.76 16.34
C LEU A 294 18.55 0.73 16.37
N LYS A 295 19.54 1.59 16.10
CA LYS A 295 19.35 3.04 16.04
C LYS A 295 18.51 3.40 14.82
N LYS A 296 17.60 4.36 14.96
CA LYS A 296 16.84 4.89 13.81
C LYS A 296 17.80 5.52 12.80
N ILE A 297 17.80 5.04 11.56
CA ILE A 297 18.51 5.70 10.44
C ILE A 297 17.55 6.68 9.80
N SER A 298 17.91 7.95 9.76
CA SER A 298 17.15 8.95 9.03
C SER A 298 17.60 9.03 7.57
N PHE A 299 16.65 9.20 6.66
CA PHE A 299 16.88 9.29 5.22
C PHE A 299 16.77 10.73 4.69
N LYS A 300 16.84 11.74 5.57
CA LYS A 300 16.76 13.15 5.17
C LYS A 300 17.82 13.53 4.14
N ASP A 301 18.99 12.91 4.25
CA ASP A 301 20.15 13.15 3.39
C ASP A 301 20.42 12.01 2.40
N CYS A 302 19.46 11.10 2.18
CA CYS A 302 19.68 10.01 1.23
C CYS A 302 19.59 10.52 -0.20
N TYR A 303 20.70 10.41 -0.92
CA TYR A 303 20.84 10.84 -2.30
C TYR A 303 20.46 9.70 -3.24
N SER A 304 19.61 10.00 -4.22
CA SER A 304 19.52 9.10 -5.38
C SER A 304 20.70 9.40 -6.30
N PRO A 305 21.47 8.41 -6.77
CA PRO A 305 22.56 8.62 -7.73
C PRO A 305 22.11 9.38 -9.00
N ILE A 306 20.82 9.30 -9.32
CA ILE A 306 20.21 10.04 -10.44
C ILE A 306 20.16 11.55 -10.17
N GLU A 307 20.00 11.96 -8.90
CA GLU A 307 20.02 13.39 -8.55
C GLU A 307 21.42 13.99 -8.75
N GLU A 308 22.48 13.21 -8.50
CA GLU A 308 23.86 13.63 -8.77
C GLU A 308 24.11 13.85 -10.27
N LEU A 309 23.54 12.98 -11.12
CA LEU A 309 23.57 13.15 -12.57
C LEU A 309 22.80 14.40 -13.05
N GLN A 310 21.68 14.73 -12.41
CA GLN A 310 20.92 15.94 -12.76
C GLN A 310 21.67 17.21 -12.38
N VAL A 311 22.36 17.22 -11.23
CA VAL A 311 23.19 18.35 -10.78
C VAL A 311 24.42 18.52 -11.69
N SER A 312 25.06 17.44 -12.12
CA SER A 312 26.22 17.53 -13.02
C SER A 312 25.83 18.05 -14.42
N VAL A 313 24.69 17.62 -14.95
CA VAL A 313 24.16 18.10 -16.24
C VAL A 313 23.77 19.58 -16.15
N THR A 314 23.05 19.99 -15.10
CA THR A 314 22.71 21.42 -14.92
C THR A 314 23.96 22.28 -14.72
N ALA A 315 24.95 21.83 -13.95
CA ALA A 315 26.24 22.52 -13.85
C ALA A 315 26.91 22.66 -15.23
N LEU A 316 26.92 21.60 -16.06
CA LEU A 316 27.45 21.65 -17.42
C LEU A 316 26.76 22.73 -18.25
N PHE A 317 25.43 22.82 -18.20
CA PHE A 317 24.65 23.83 -18.91
C PHE A 317 24.89 25.27 -18.39
N PHE A 318 25.21 25.46 -17.11
CA PHE A 318 25.58 26.78 -16.58
C PHE A 318 27.01 27.19 -16.98
N PHE A 319 27.94 26.25 -17.17
CA PHE A 319 29.32 26.55 -17.58
C PHE A 319 29.55 26.61 -19.10
N LEU A 320 28.67 26.01 -19.90
CA LEU A 320 28.73 26.05 -21.37
C LEU A 320 28.69 27.48 -21.96
N PRO A 321 27.82 28.41 -21.48
CA PRO A 321 27.80 29.79 -21.94
C PRO A 321 29.09 30.55 -21.63
N LEU A 322 29.71 30.28 -20.47
CA LEU A 322 30.98 30.86 -20.06
C LEU A 322 32.12 30.41 -20.97
N PHE A 323 32.14 29.15 -21.38
CA PHE A 323 33.12 28.64 -22.35
C PHE A 323 32.96 29.31 -23.72
N PHE A 324 31.73 29.51 -24.20
CA PHE A 324 31.47 30.23 -25.45
C PHE A 324 31.85 31.72 -25.39
N LEU A 325 31.65 32.38 -24.24
CA LEU A 325 32.08 33.76 -24.01
C LEU A 325 33.61 33.91 -24.00
N PHE A 326 34.32 32.97 -23.36
CA PHE A 326 35.80 32.95 -23.38
C PHE A 326 36.36 32.65 -24.79
N ALA A 327 35.74 31.73 -25.54
CA ALA A 327 36.12 31.44 -26.92
C ALA A 327 35.92 32.64 -27.86
N LYS A 328 34.81 33.40 -27.72
CA LYS A 328 34.58 34.64 -28.48
C LYS A 328 35.58 35.74 -28.13
N LYS A 329 35.99 35.87 -26.85
CA LYS A 329 37.02 36.85 -26.43
C LYS A 329 38.39 36.53 -27.04
N LYS A 330 38.79 35.25 -27.13
CA LYS A 330 40.05 34.85 -27.78
C LYS A 330 40.07 35.18 -29.29
N LYS A 331 38.97 34.91 -30.02
CA LYS A 331 38.87 35.28 -31.46
C LYS A 331 38.96 36.80 -31.69
N LYS A 332 38.34 37.62 -30.83
CA LYS A 332 38.47 39.10 -30.93
C LYS A 332 39.90 39.60 -30.68
N LYS A 333 40.67 38.96 -29.79
CA LYS A 333 42.09 39.32 -29.58
C LYS A 333 42.95 38.97 -30.80
N GLN A 334 42.79 37.79 -31.39
CA GLN A 334 43.57 37.40 -32.58
C GLN A 334 43.28 38.30 -33.81
N ASN A 335 42.03 38.71 -34.01
CA ASN A 335 41.70 39.61 -35.12
C ASN A 335 42.25 41.04 -34.92
N LYS A 336 42.32 41.53 -33.68
CA LYS A 336 42.97 42.83 -33.37
C LYS A 336 44.48 42.81 -33.60
N THR A 337 45.15 41.69 -33.37
CA THR A 337 46.60 41.56 -33.64
C THR A 337 46.89 41.54 -35.14
N LYS A 338 46.06 40.87 -35.95
CA LYS A 338 46.22 40.88 -37.42
C LYS A 338 45.97 42.26 -38.05
N GLN A 339 45.06 43.05 -37.50
CA GLN A 339 44.77 44.40 -38.00
C GLN A 339 45.86 45.45 -37.70
N LYS A 340 46.71 45.21 -36.69
CA LYS A 340 47.86 46.10 -36.38
C LYS A 340 49.07 45.86 -37.29
N ILE A 341 49.21 44.67 -37.87
CA ILE A 341 50.35 44.33 -38.74
C ILE A 341 50.14 44.87 -40.17
N GLY A 342 48.88 45.02 -40.62
CA GLY A 342 48.56 45.55 -41.96
C GLY A 342 48.56 47.08 -42.11
N LYS A 343 48.98 47.85 -41.09
CA LYS A 343 49.07 49.33 -41.14
C LYS A 343 50.50 49.87 -41.02
N ALA A 344 51.51 48.99 -41.07
CA ALA A 344 52.92 49.35 -40.94
C ALA A 344 53.72 49.03 -42.21
N HIS A 345 53.06 48.94 -43.37
CA HIS A 345 53.69 48.86 -44.69
C HIS A 345 53.18 49.96 -45.59
#